data_AF-A0A821EH86-F1
#
_entry.id   AF-A0A821EH86-F1
#
_cell.length_a   1.000
_cell.length_b   1.000
_cell.length_c   1.000
_cell.angle_alpha   90.00
_cell.angle_beta   90.00
_cell.angle_gamma   90.00
#
_symmetry.space_group_name_H-M   'P 1'
#
loop_
_entity.id
_entity.type
_entity.pdbx_description
1 polymer ?
#
loop_
_entity_poly.entity_id
_entity_poly.type
_entity_poly.pdbx_seq_one_letter_code
_entity_poly.pdbx_strand_id
1 'polypeptide(L)'
;MNTFYLGNCQEFETKAYDYVSKSDAYKVLLNKDKGYGGQQWQTELNQMVESMNLLLESLKNHESLNVDLYSGLLVDASIVKLPYLYFLPDVSKENEISLVPYIASQHSATWRISKYLNELLRPFVDKIVSTVFTKRELQSTTLFCAIKITNYHKLDIHKNMIDTVSYFLEENLITNKLEQVTIQNIKNLLHIFLYNNVFYYKDQIYTLTKGSPNTMPLADTLSNIYVFVWQKQILKQLQLNNEFFGRYKDQIFLTWSNGNEEQLGSFLQTIRDKSPNVQFQKLIASSVPFLNAFVQNQNGDLFSRIHRHPLIQGYSLPYEVGHAKLVHSDWLRSALIRAVCYCSSVEDFNLERIYLELTCLTNGYSLR
;
A
#
# COMPACT_ATOMS: atom_id res chain seq x y z
N MET A 1 -22.00 -22.16 0.71
CA MET A 1 -22.98 -21.23 1.30
C MET A 1 -22.14 -20.28 2.15
N ASN A 2 -21.98 -19.04 1.69
CA ASN A 2 -20.96 -18.13 2.20
C ASN A 2 -21.51 -17.35 3.39
N THR A 3 -20.91 -17.51 4.56
CA THR A 3 -21.17 -16.67 5.73
C THR A 3 -20.09 -15.60 5.79
N PHE A 4 -20.37 -14.42 5.21
CA PHE A 4 -19.66 -13.23 5.66
C PHE A 4 -20.10 -12.99 7.11
N TYR A 5 -19.17 -12.98 8.05
CA TYR A 5 -19.47 -12.44 9.37
C TYR A 5 -19.55 -10.91 9.22
N LEU A 6 -20.72 -10.42 8.82
CA LEU A 6 -21.02 -8.99 8.76
C LEU A 6 -21.18 -8.39 10.18
N GLY A 7 -21.10 -9.22 11.23
CA GLY A 7 -21.44 -8.89 12.60
C GLY A 7 -22.72 -8.06 12.69
N ASN A 8 -22.81 -7.21 13.71
CA ASN A 8 -23.87 -6.20 13.78
C ASN A 8 -23.28 -4.79 13.63
N CYS A 9 -24.13 -3.81 13.27
CA CYS A 9 -23.71 -2.43 13.07
C CYS A 9 -23.00 -1.83 14.30
N GLN A 10 -23.43 -2.22 15.51
CA GLN A 10 -22.83 -1.75 16.75
C GLN A 10 -21.38 -2.25 16.91
N GLU A 11 -21.12 -3.51 16.60
CA GLU A 11 -19.78 -4.10 16.61
C GLU A 11 -18.87 -3.37 15.60
N PHE A 12 -19.37 -3.10 14.39
CA PHE A 12 -18.65 -2.32 13.39
C PHE A 12 -18.29 -0.92 13.89
N GLU A 13 -19.27 -0.20 14.46
CA GLU A 13 -19.06 1.15 14.99
C GLU A 13 -18.11 1.20 16.18
N THR A 14 -18.17 0.19 17.07
CA THR A 14 -17.23 0.03 18.18
C THR A 14 -15.83 -0.22 17.66
N LYS A 15 -15.64 -1.14 16.70
CA LYS A 15 -14.32 -1.40 16.11
C LYS A 15 -13.75 -0.19 15.37
N ALA A 16 -14.59 0.57 14.67
CA ALA A 16 -14.18 1.80 14.00
C ALA A 16 -13.73 2.87 15.01
N TYR A 17 -14.48 3.04 16.10
CA TYR A 17 -14.10 3.95 17.19
C TYR A 17 -12.81 3.52 17.89
N ASP A 18 -12.68 2.24 18.21
CA ASP A 18 -11.48 1.64 18.79
C ASP A 18 -10.26 1.83 17.90
N TYR A 19 -10.42 1.68 16.59
CA TYR A 19 -9.35 1.91 15.63
C TYR A 19 -8.82 3.35 15.70
N VAL A 20 -9.72 4.34 15.67
CA VAL A 20 -9.33 5.75 15.72
C VAL A 20 -8.72 6.12 17.07
N SER A 21 -9.31 5.66 18.17
CA SER A 21 -8.84 6.00 19.52
C SER A 21 -7.49 5.35 19.89
N LYS A 22 -7.20 4.15 19.36
CA LYS A 22 -5.94 3.43 19.60
C LYS A 22 -4.85 3.76 18.57
N SER A 23 -5.17 4.43 17.46
CA SER A 23 -4.18 4.73 16.43
C SER A 23 -3.23 5.84 16.86
N ASP A 24 -1.94 5.56 16.83
CA ASP A 24 -0.85 6.52 17.04
C ASP A 24 -0.57 7.42 15.82
N ALA A 25 -1.27 7.19 14.71
CA ALA A 25 -1.13 7.91 13.46
C ALA A 25 -2.11 9.09 13.33
N TYR A 26 -3.05 9.25 14.27
CA TYR A 26 -4.08 10.29 14.23
C TYR A 26 -3.97 11.21 15.44
N LYS A 27 -4.10 12.51 15.21
CA LYS A 27 -4.13 13.52 16.26
C LYS A 27 -5.36 14.40 16.08
N VAL A 28 -6.13 14.58 17.14
CA VAL A 28 -7.25 15.53 17.18
C VAL A 28 -6.70 16.94 17.03
N LEU A 29 -7.19 17.67 16.03
CA LEU A 29 -6.95 19.11 15.87
C LEU A 29 -8.06 19.92 16.54
N LEU A 30 -9.32 19.52 16.32
CA LEU A 30 -10.49 20.20 16.86
C LEU A 30 -11.54 19.19 17.34
N ASN A 31 -12.24 19.54 18.42
CA ASN A 31 -13.36 18.77 18.94
C ASN A 31 -14.63 19.62 18.92
N LYS A 32 -15.69 19.19 18.20
CA LYS A 32 -16.97 19.90 18.18
C LYS A 32 -17.65 20.03 19.55
N ASP A 33 -17.40 19.12 20.48
CA ASP A 33 -18.00 19.15 21.84
C ASP A 33 -17.64 20.40 22.64
N LYS A 34 -16.61 21.15 22.21
CA LYS A 34 -16.22 22.44 22.81
C LYS A 34 -16.93 23.66 22.19
N GLY A 35 -18.04 23.46 21.48
CA GLY A 35 -18.83 24.55 20.88
C GLY A 35 -18.38 25.01 19.50
N TYR A 36 -17.66 24.17 18.76
CA TYR A 36 -17.15 24.52 17.43
C TYR A 36 -18.25 24.36 16.35
N GLY A 37 -18.68 25.47 15.76
CA GLY A 37 -19.65 25.49 14.66
C GLY A 37 -19.00 25.27 13.28
N GLY A 38 -19.82 24.90 12.28
CA GLY A 38 -19.36 24.63 10.90
C GLY A 38 -18.66 25.82 10.21
N GLN A 39 -18.98 27.06 10.60
CA GLN A 39 -18.31 28.26 10.08
C GLN A 39 -16.82 28.34 10.49
N GLN A 40 -16.46 27.88 11.68
CA GLN A 40 -15.10 28.00 12.18
C GLN A 40 -14.14 27.05 11.47
N TRP A 41 -14.59 25.82 11.15
CA TRP A 41 -13.79 24.90 10.36
C TRP A 41 -13.53 25.43 8.94
N GLN A 42 -14.54 26.03 8.30
CA GLN A 42 -14.34 26.63 6.99
C GLN A 42 -13.26 27.72 7.02
N THR A 43 -13.22 28.52 8.09
CA THR A 43 -12.15 29.51 8.32
C THR A 43 -10.78 28.85 8.49
N GLU A 44 -10.66 27.80 9.29
CA GLU A 44 -9.38 27.09 9.47
C GLU A 44 -8.89 26.41 8.19
N LEU A 45 -9.81 25.82 7.41
CA LEU A 45 -9.49 25.25 6.11
C LEU A 45 -9.00 26.33 5.14
N ASN A 46 -9.64 27.50 5.12
CA ASN A 46 -9.21 28.63 4.30
C ASN A 46 -7.82 29.13 4.74
N GLN A 47 -7.56 29.24 6.04
CA GLN A 47 -6.25 29.62 6.58
C GLN A 47 -5.16 28.59 6.24
N MET A 48 -5.48 27.29 6.29
CA MET A 48 -4.57 26.23 5.86
C MET A 48 -4.21 26.38 4.38
N VAL A 49 -5.22 26.60 3.52
CA VAL A 49 -5.02 26.83 2.08
C VAL A 49 -4.18 28.08 1.82
N GLU A 50 -4.44 29.17 2.53
CA GLU A 50 -3.66 30.41 2.44
C GLU A 50 -2.20 30.18 2.84
N SER A 51 -1.96 29.51 3.97
CA SER A 51 -0.62 29.15 4.42
C SER A 51 0.12 28.27 3.41
N MET A 52 -0.57 27.27 2.82
CA MET A 52 0.00 26.44 1.76
C MET A 52 0.39 27.26 0.53
N ASN A 53 -0.50 28.15 0.07
CA ASN A 53 -0.24 29.00 -1.09
C ASN A 53 0.93 29.98 -0.83
N LEU A 54 1.05 30.54 0.37
CA LEU A 54 2.19 31.38 0.77
C LEU A 54 3.51 30.61 0.75
N LEU A 55 3.51 29.34 1.19
CA LEU A 55 4.70 28.48 1.09
C LEU A 55 5.07 28.20 -0.37
N LEU A 56 4.08 27.93 -1.23
CA LEU A 56 4.32 27.75 -2.68
C LEU A 56 4.85 29.04 -3.33
N GLU A 57 4.34 30.20 -2.94
CA GLU A 57 4.79 31.50 -3.44
C GLU A 57 6.22 31.81 -3.00
N SER A 58 6.57 31.53 -1.75
CA SER A 58 7.96 31.63 -1.27
C SER A 58 8.91 30.75 -2.11
N LEU A 59 8.52 29.51 -2.40
CA LEU A 59 9.31 28.62 -3.25
C LEU A 59 9.45 29.15 -4.69
N LYS A 60 8.43 29.78 -5.25
CA LYS A 60 8.53 30.45 -6.56
C LYS A 60 9.51 31.62 -6.51
N ASN A 61 9.43 32.48 -5.49
CA ASN A 61 10.23 33.70 -5.38
C ASN A 61 11.73 33.42 -5.18
N HIS A 62 12.08 32.27 -4.61
CA HIS A 62 13.46 31.80 -4.50
C HIS A 62 13.93 30.98 -5.73
N GLU A 63 13.29 31.18 -6.90
CA GLU A 63 13.56 30.46 -8.16
C GLU A 63 13.56 28.92 -8.01
N SER A 64 12.86 28.42 -6.99
CA SER A 64 12.83 27.00 -6.64
C SER A 64 11.67 26.27 -7.34
N LEU A 65 10.63 26.98 -7.75
CA LEU A 65 9.56 26.46 -8.61
C LEU A 65 9.43 27.33 -9.85
N ASN A 66 9.33 26.71 -11.02
CA ASN A 66 9.00 27.46 -12.24
C ASN A 66 7.53 27.94 -12.19
N VAL A 67 7.22 28.94 -13.01
CA VAL A 67 5.92 29.62 -12.98
C VAL A 67 4.75 28.68 -13.32
N ASP A 68 4.96 27.79 -14.28
CA ASP A 68 3.93 26.83 -14.71
C ASP A 68 3.59 25.83 -13.61
N LEU A 69 4.61 25.28 -12.94
CA LEU A 69 4.43 24.36 -11.81
C LEU A 69 3.75 25.05 -10.65
N TYR A 70 4.20 26.25 -10.27
CA TYR A 70 3.55 27.04 -9.22
C TYR A 70 2.05 27.23 -9.51
N SER A 71 1.71 27.65 -10.72
CA SER A 71 0.33 27.91 -11.13
C SER A 71 -0.54 26.63 -11.09
N GLY A 72 0.03 25.48 -11.46
CA GLY A 72 -0.64 24.18 -11.37
C GLY A 72 -0.85 23.66 -9.94
N LEU A 73 -0.03 24.11 -8.99
CA LEU A 73 -0.08 23.67 -7.59
C LEU A 73 -0.93 24.56 -6.68
N LEU A 74 -1.20 25.80 -7.08
CA LEU A 74 -2.07 26.71 -6.32
C LEU A 74 -3.44 26.09 -6.03
N VAL A 75 -3.94 26.37 -4.83
CA VAL A 75 -5.20 25.83 -4.32
C VAL A 75 -6.21 26.95 -4.16
N ASP A 76 -7.38 26.79 -4.79
CA ASP A 76 -8.54 27.64 -4.58
C ASP A 76 -9.37 27.08 -3.42
N ALA A 77 -9.48 27.85 -2.33
CA ALA A 77 -10.20 27.45 -1.13
C ALA A 77 -11.69 27.15 -1.39
N SER A 78 -12.31 27.76 -2.41
CA SER A 78 -13.74 27.60 -2.71
C SER A 78 -14.11 26.20 -3.20
N ILE A 79 -13.15 25.44 -3.74
CA ILE A 79 -13.36 24.08 -4.26
C ILE A 79 -12.85 22.99 -3.33
N VAL A 80 -12.16 23.35 -2.25
CA VAL A 80 -11.61 22.38 -1.28
C VAL A 80 -12.73 21.81 -0.43
N LYS A 81 -12.73 20.49 -0.28
CA LYS A 81 -13.63 19.77 0.62
C LYS A 81 -12.83 19.08 1.71
N LEU A 82 -13.41 19.06 2.91
CA LEU A 82 -12.86 18.33 4.04
C LEU A 82 -12.93 16.82 3.76
N PRO A 83 -11.78 16.11 3.77
CA PRO A 83 -11.77 14.66 3.66
C PRO A 83 -12.52 13.98 4.81
N TYR A 84 -13.09 12.81 4.55
CA TYR A 84 -13.83 12.02 5.54
C TYR A 84 -13.19 10.65 5.73
N LEU A 85 -12.96 10.23 6.98
CA LEU A 85 -12.52 8.88 7.29
C LEU A 85 -13.71 7.94 7.39
N TYR A 86 -13.70 6.88 6.59
CA TYR A 86 -14.65 5.77 6.66
C TYR A 86 -13.90 4.43 6.74
N PHE A 87 -14.64 3.36 7.03
CA PHE A 87 -14.08 2.02 7.17
C PHE A 87 -14.76 1.06 6.21
N LEU A 88 -13.99 0.12 5.66
CA LEU A 88 -14.50 -1.03 4.93
C LEU A 88 -14.16 -2.32 5.69
N PRO A 89 -15.01 -3.36 5.64
CA PRO A 89 -14.67 -4.67 6.19
C PRO A 89 -13.42 -5.24 5.53
N ASP A 90 -12.50 -5.74 6.35
CA ASP A 90 -11.36 -6.54 5.91
C ASP A 90 -11.79 -8.00 5.77
N VAL A 91 -11.90 -8.46 4.52
CA VAL A 91 -12.34 -9.82 4.18
C VAL A 91 -11.23 -10.87 4.30
N SER A 92 -10.03 -10.49 4.77
CA SER A 92 -8.90 -11.40 4.89
C SER A 92 -8.85 -12.17 6.22
N LYS A 93 -9.68 -11.83 7.22
CA LYS A 93 -9.67 -12.47 8.55
C LYS A 93 -10.87 -13.40 8.78
N GLU A 94 -10.58 -14.58 9.33
CA GLU A 94 -11.59 -15.58 9.69
C GLU A 94 -12.33 -15.19 10.97
N ASN A 95 -13.66 -15.36 10.98
CA ASN A 95 -14.51 -15.34 12.18
C ASN A 95 -14.44 -14.06 13.04
N GLU A 96 -13.89 -12.97 12.52
CA GLU A 96 -13.78 -11.70 13.23
C GLU A 96 -13.99 -10.52 12.26
N ILE A 97 -14.81 -9.52 12.62
CA ILE A 97 -14.82 -8.25 11.87
C ILE A 97 -13.46 -7.58 12.02
N SER A 98 -12.75 -7.35 10.93
CA SER A 98 -11.65 -6.39 10.92
C SER A 98 -11.94 -5.28 9.93
N LEU A 99 -11.32 -4.12 10.12
CA LEU A 99 -11.66 -2.90 9.40
C LEU A 99 -10.42 -2.28 8.76
N VAL A 100 -10.58 -1.80 7.53
CA VAL A 100 -9.58 -1.03 6.81
C VAL A 100 -10.03 0.43 6.73
N PRO A 101 -9.24 1.40 7.24
CA PRO A 101 -9.58 2.82 7.13
C PRO A 101 -9.35 3.34 5.70
N TYR A 102 -10.21 4.23 5.26
CA TYR A 102 -10.07 4.99 4.02
C TYR A 102 -10.41 6.46 4.25
N ILE A 103 -9.60 7.36 3.73
CA ILE A 103 -9.82 8.80 3.85
C ILE A 103 -10.27 9.33 2.49
N ALA A 104 -11.52 9.75 2.32
CA ALA A 104 -12.01 10.25 1.03
C ALA A 104 -11.40 11.62 0.69
N SER A 105 -10.34 11.62 -0.12
CA SER A 105 -9.43 12.76 -0.26
C SER A 105 -9.40 13.49 -1.62
N GLN A 106 -10.25 13.11 -2.58
CA GLN A 106 -10.20 13.56 -3.98
C GLN A 106 -10.27 15.09 -4.18
N HIS A 107 -10.80 15.82 -3.20
CA HIS A 107 -10.95 17.28 -3.22
C HIS A 107 -10.26 17.97 -2.05
N SER A 108 -9.26 17.32 -1.42
CA SER A 108 -8.48 17.96 -0.36
C SER A 108 -7.59 19.07 -0.92
N ALA A 109 -7.14 19.96 -0.04
CA ALA A 109 -6.17 21.01 -0.39
C ALA A 109 -4.85 20.42 -0.93
N THR A 110 -4.44 19.25 -0.43
CA THR A 110 -3.16 18.60 -0.75
C THR A 110 -3.22 17.72 -2.00
N TRP A 111 -4.40 17.53 -2.62
CA TRP A 111 -4.58 16.63 -3.76
C TRP A 111 -3.67 16.96 -4.96
N ARG A 112 -3.59 18.24 -5.34
CA ARG A 112 -2.79 18.68 -6.50
C ARG A 112 -1.31 18.40 -6.30
N ILE A 113 -0.77 18.72 -5.12
CA ILE A 113 0.62 18.44 -4.74
C ILE A 113 0.86 16.93 -4.75
N SER A 114 -0.06 16.14 -4.18
CA SER A 114 0.03 14.67 -4.18
C SER A 114 0.11 14.10 -5.58
N LYS A 115 -0.80 14.54 -6.47
CA LYS A 115 -0.85 14.09 -7.86
C LYS A 115 0.45 14.43 -8.60
N TYR A 116 0.89 15.68 -8.51
CA TYR A 116 2.12 16.14 -9.15
C TYR A 116 3.36 15.36 -8.68
N LEU A 117 3.56 15.24 -7.36
CA LEU A 117 4.68 14.49 -6.81
C LEU A 117 4.64 13.02 -7.21
N ASN A 118 3.45 12.44 -7.31
CA ASN A 118 3.31 11.06 -7.77
C ASN A 118 3.68 10.91 -9.25
N GLU A 119 3.21 11.81 -10.12
CA GLU A 119 3.56 11.81 -11.54
C GLU A 119 5.07 12.00 -11.76
N LEU A 120 5.72 12.81 -10.92
CA LEU A 120 7.17 13.02 -10.94
C LEU A 120 7.95 11.79 -10.41
N LEU A 121 7.60 11.30 -9.22
CA LEU A 121 8.40 10.26 -8.53
C LEU A 121 8.11 8.85 -9.06
N ARG A 122 6.86 8.51 -9.35
CA ARG A 122 6.45 7.13 -9.62
C ARG A 122 7.18 6.49 -10.80
N PRO A 123 7.35 7.15 -11.97
CA PRO A 123 8.06 6.55 -13.10
C PRO A 123 9.54 6.26 -12.79
N PHE A 124 10.16 7.07 -11.93
CA PHE A 124 11.53 6.87 -11.48
C PHE A 124 11.62 5.73 -10.46
N VAL A 125 10.72 5.71 -9.48
CA VAL A 125 10.62 4.67 -8.45
C VAL A 125 10.39 3.30 -9.07
N ASP A 126 9.45 3.17 -10.00
CA ASP A 126 9.11 1.87 -10.61
C ASP A 126 10.29 1.25 -11.38
N LYS A 127 11.18 2.08 -11.95
CA LYS A 127 12.40 1.62 -12.63
C LYS A 127 13.47 1.08 -11.67
N ILE A 128 13.52 1.60 -10.44
CA ILE A 128 14.56 1.27 -9.46
C ILE A 128 14.09 0.14 -8.54
N VAL A 129 12.84 0.21 -8.10
CA VAL A 129 12.30 -0.62 -7.03
C VAL A 129 11.91 -2.03 -7.52
N SER A 130 11.94 -2.28 -8.84
CA SER A 130 11.77 -3.63 -9.40
C SER A 130 12.98 -4.52 -9.06
N THR A 131 13.03 -5.02 -7.83
CA THR A 131 14.08 -5.92 -7.37
C THR A 131 13.49 -7.31 -7.21
N VAL A 132 13.69 -8.14 -8.23
CA VAL A 132 13.52 -9.59 -8.13
C VAL A 132 14.90 -10.19 -8.41
N PHE A 133 15.47 -10.87 -7.42
CA PHE A 133 16.67 -11.67 -7.62
C PHE A 133 16.29 -13.13 -7.50
N THR A 134 16.66 -13.91 -8.51
CA THR A 134 16.35 -15.34 -8.55
C THR A 134 17.53 -16.17 -8.06
N LYS A 135 17.26 -17.01 -7.06
CA LYS A 135 18.14 -18.14 -6.76
C LYS A 135 18.07 -19.15 -7.91
N ARG A 136 19.22 -19.70 -8.31
CA ARG A 136 19.29 -20.66 -9.43
C ARG A 136 18.85 -22.08 -9.06
N GLU A 137 19.08 -22.51 -7.81
CA GLU A 137 18.77 -23.88 -7.34
C GLU A 137 18.35 -23.85 -5.86
N LEU A 138 17.27 -24.57 -5.49
CA LEU A 138 16.84 -24.74 -4.10
C LEU A 138 17.46 -26.02 -3.52
N GLN A 139 17.71 -26.04 -2.22
CA GLN A 139 18.08 -27.24 -1.47
C GLN A 139 16.83 -27.88 -0.88
N SER A 140 16.86 -29.18 -0.55
CA SER A 140 15.75 -29.85 0.13
C SER A 140 15.40 -29.22 1.49
N THR A 141 16.36 -28.57 2.13
CA THR A 141 16.21 -27.85 3.40
C THR A 141 15.85 -26.38 3.24
N THR A 142 15.75 -25.85 2.01
CA THR A 142 15.43 -24.44 1.81
C THR A 142 14.04 -24.11 2.34
N LEU A 143 13.99 -23.14 3.25
CA LEU A 143 12.78 -22.56 3.79
C LEU A 143 12.32 -21.39 2.92
N PHE A 144 11.01 -21.21 2.85
CA PHE A 144 10.38 -20.02 2.29
C PHE A 144 9.89 -19.12 3.41
N CYS A 145 9.95 -17.82 3.18
CA CYS A 145 9.42 -16.83 4.10
C CYS A 145 8.56 -15.82 3.36
N ALA A 146 7.28 -15.78 3.71
CA ALA A 146 6.35 -14.76 3.28
C ALA A 146 6.22 -13.71 4.40
N ILE A 147 6.43 -12.44 4.06
CA ILE A 147 6.32 -11.31 4.98
C ILE A 147 5.23 -10.36 4.47
N LYS A 148 4.31 -9.96 5.36
CA LYS A 148 3.28 -8.96 5.10
C LYS A 148 3.49 -7.76 6.02
N ILE A 149 3.78 -6.59 5.46
CA ILE A 149 3.86 -5.33 6.21
C ILE A 149 2.44 -4.89 6.57
N THR A 150 2.15 -4.77 7.87
CA THR A 150 0.79 -4.55 8.38
C THR A 150 0.43 -3.06 8.49
N ASN A 151 1.42 -2.18 8.51
CA ASN A 151 1.24 -0.72 8.63
C ASN A 151 1.73 0.04 7.39
N TYR A 152 1.58 -0.52 6.19
CA TYR A 152 2.17 0.00 4.94
C TYR A 152 1.88 1.48 4.63
N HIS A 153 0.69 1.99 4.98
CA HIS A 153 0.33 3.42 4.79
C HIS A 153 0.59 4.30 6.02
N LYS A 154 1.12 3.71 7.10
CA LYS A 154 1.35 4.32 8.42
C LYS A 154 2.75 4.00 8.95
N LEU A 155 3.74 3.97 8.05
CA LEU A 155 5.09 3.50 8.36
C LEU A 155 5.76 4.37 9.42
N ASP A 156 5.95 5.66 9.14
CA ASP A 156 6.75 6.52 10.00
C ASP A 156 6.21 7.96 10.06
N ILE A 157 6.76 8.76 10.97
CA ILE A 157 6.49 10.18 11.10
C ILE A 157 6.90 10.94 9.83
N HIS A 158 6.23 12.05 9.54
CA HIS A 158 6.40 12.80 8.30
C HIS A 158 7.86 13.22 8.02
N LYS A 159 8.60 13.64 9.05
CA LYS A 159 10.02 13.99 8.92
C LYS A 159 10.84 12.82 8.36
N ASN A 160 10.75 11.65 8.97
CA ASN A 160 11.48 10.46 8.53
C ASN A 160 11.05 10.01 7.14
N MET A 161 9.77 10.15 6.80
CA MET A 161 9.27 9.88 5.43
C MET A 161 9.95 10.79 4.41
N ILE A 162 10.03 12.10 4.67
CA ILE A 162 10.70 13.09 3.80
C ILE A 162 12.20 12.77 3.68
N ASP A 163 12.87 12.52 4.80
CA ASP A 163 14.29 12.21 4.83
C ASP A 163 14.60 10.92 4.07
N THR A 164 13.73 9.91 4.15
CA THR A 164 13.86 8.65 3.41
C THR A 164 13.71 8.86 1.90
N VAL A 165 12.80 9.73 1.46
CA VAL A 165 12.71 10.11 0.04
C VAL A 165 13.96 10.86 -0.41
N SER A 166 14.46 11.80 0.39
CA SER A 166 15.71 12.53 0.11
C SER A 166 16.87 11.55 -0.09
N TYR A 167 17.08 10.64 0.86
CA TYR A 167 18.10 9.62 0.81
C TYR A 167 17.97 8.73 -0.44
N PHE A 168 16.75 8.27 -0.74
CA PHE A 168 16.49 7.48 -1.94
C PHE A 168 16.87 8.23 -3.22
N LEU A 169 16.51 9.50 -3.33
CA LEU A 169 16.83 10.30 -4.52
C LEU A 169 18.33 10.57 -4.62
N GLU A 170 18.98 10.93 -3.53
CA GLU A 170 20.43 11.20 -3.47
C GLU A 170 21.26 9.96 -3.85
N GLU A 171 20.81 8.77 -3.47
CA GLU A 171 21.52 7.53 -3.76
C GLU A 171 21.33 7.06 -5.21
N ASN A 172 20.21 7.38 -5.85
CA ASN A 172 19.84 6.81 -7.16
C ASN A 172 19.87 7.82 -8.31
N LEU A 173 19.96 9.12 -8.03
CA LEU A 173 20.11 10.14 -9.08
C LEU A 173 21.58 10.44 -9.34
N ILE A 174 21.90 10.66 -10.62
CA ILE A 174 23.22 11.15 -11.04
C ILE A 174 23.39 12.64 -10.71
N THR A 175 22.29 13.40 -10.76
CA THR A 175 22.25 14.84 -10.48
C THR A 175 21.38 15.12 -9.25
N ASN A 176 21.50 16.32 -8.66
CA ASN A 176 20.63 16.73 -7.56
C ASN A 176 19.21 17.14 -8.03
N LYS A 177 18.76 16.65 -9.19
CA LYS A 177 17.47 16.99 -9.80
C LYS A 177 16.82 15.73 -10.38
N LEU A 178 15.52 15.59 -10.14
CA LEU A 178 14.67 14.69 -10.91
C LEU A 178 13.90 15.54 -11.91
N GLU A 179 14.13 15.27 -13.19
CA GLU A 179 13.71 16.16 -14.29
C GLU A 179 14.22 17.60 -14.07
N GLN A 180 13.33 18.56 -13.84
CA GLN A 180 13.69 19.97 -13.58
C GLN A 180 13.61 20.36 -12.10
N VAL A 181 13.28 19.42 -11.22
CA VAL A 181 12.97 19.69 -9.81
C VAL A 181 14.13 19.22 -8.93
N THR A 182 14.65 20.10 -8.08
CA THR A 182 15.70 19.72 -7.14
C THR A 182 15.16 18.78 -6.05
N ILE A 183 16.04 17.96 -5.47
CA ILE A 183 15.68 17.14 -4.29
C ILE A 183 15.13 18.02 -3.16
N GLN A 184 15.72 19.19 -2.94
CA GLN A 184 15.24 20.14 -1.93
C GLN A 184 13.80 20.62 -2.19
N ASN A 185 13.45 20.87 -3.45
CA ASN A 185 12.10 21.33 -3.79
C ASN A 185 11.08 20.19 -3.66
N ILE A 186 11.48 18.96 -3.97
CA ILE A 186 10.67 17.76 -3.68
C ILE A 186 10.42 17.64 -2.16
N LYS A 187 11.45 17.84 -1.31
CA LYS A 187 11.29 17.83 0.16
C LYS A 187 10.33 18.91 0.63
N ASN A 188 10.44 20.13 0.09
CA ASN A 188 9.57 21.24 0.47
C ASN A 188 8.11 20.94 0.08
N LEU A 189 7.86 20.41 -1.12
CA LEU A 189 6.51 19.99 -1.55
C LEU A 189 5.98 18.81 -0.72
N LEU A 190 6.82 17.85 -0.36
CA LEU A 190 6.46 16.75 0.53
C LEU A 190 6.11 17.24 1.94
N HIS A 191 6.81 18.26 2.44
CA HIS A 191 6.49 18.90 3.70
C HIS A 191 5.10 19.53 3.65
N ILE A 192 4.80 20.31 2.60
CA ILE A 192 3.45 20.88 2.41
C ILE A 192 2.41 19.76 2.32
N PHE A 193 2.67 18.71 1.53
CA PHE A 193 1.75 17.59 1.38
C PHE A 193 1.47 16.87 2.70
N LEU A 194 2.49 16.41 3.41
CA LEU A 194 2.33 15.53 4.57
C LEU A 194 1.72 16.27 5.78
N TYR A 195 2.13 17.52 6.03
CA TYR A 195 1.70 18.27 7.21
C TYR A 195 0.33 18.95 7.08
N ASN A 196 -0.30 18.95 5.90
CA ASN A 196 -1.61 19.58 5.66
C ASN A 196 -2.71 18.57 5.31
N ASN A 197 -2.57 17.31 5.74
CA ASN A 197 -3.62 16.30 5.58
C ASN A 197 -4.55 16.27 6.80
N VAL A 198 -5.70 16.91 6.65
CA VAL A 198 -6.77 16.96 7.65
C VAL A 198 -7.98 16.12 7.20
N PHE A 199 -8.72 15.54 8.14
CA PHE A 199 -9.93 14.76 7.85
C PHE A 199 -10.92 14.78 9.01
N TYR A 200 -12.20 14.58 8.71
CA TYR A 200 -13.27 14.46 9.70
C TYR A 200 -13.60 13.01 10.03
N TYR A 201 -13.90 12.76 11.30
CA TYR A 201 -14.49 11.52 11.79
C TYR A 201 -15.27 11.78 13.09
N LYS A 202 -16.50 11.26 13.21
CA LYS A 202 -17.38 11.36 14.41
C LYS A 202 -17.24 12.69 15.16
N ASP A 203 -17.61 13.78 14.49
CA ASP A 203 -17.63 15.14 15.06
C ASP A 203 -16.29 15.74 15.50
N GLN A 204 -15.20 15.11 15.10
CA GLN A 204 -13.85 15.59 15.34
C GLN A 204 -13.09 15.76 14.03
N ILE A 205 -12.15 16.69 14.03
CA ILE A 205 -11.21 16.89 12.93
C ILE A 205 -9.85 16.40 13.40
N TYR A 206 -9.23 15.58 12.57
CA TYR A 206 -7.95 14.95 12.81
C TYR A 206 -6.94 15.39 11.77
N THR A 207 -5.67 15.27 12.14
CA THR A 207 -4.54 15.27 11.21
C THR A 207 -3.78 13.95 11.32
N LEU A 208 -3.09 13.56 10.25
CA LEU A 208 -2.14 12.46 10.32
C LEU A 208 -0.84 12.93 10.97
N THR A 209 -0.28 12.08 11.83
CA THR A 209 1.06 12.25 12.42
C THR A 209 2.08 11.32 11.78
N LYS A 210 1.61 10.25 11.13
CA LYS A 210 2.41 9.21 10.48
C LYS A 210 1.82 8.83 9.13
N GLY A 211 2.70 8.51 8.19
CA GLY A 211 2.34 8.02 6.88
C GLY A 211 1.58 9.04 6.03
N SER A 212 0.60 8.57 5.25
CA SER A 212 -0.15 9.38 4.30
C SER A 212 -1.56 8.80 4.12
N PRO A 213 -2.59 9.61 3.80
CA PRO A 213 -3.91 9.07 3.47
C PRO A 213 -3.82 8.05 2.33
N ASN A 214 -4.29 6.83 2.55
CA ASN A 214 -4.12 5.70 1.63
C ASN A 214 -4.77 5.86 0.25
N THR A 215 -5.74 6.77 0.11
CA THR A 215 -6.39 7.06 -1.18
C THR A 215 -5.68 8.16 -1.98
N MET A 216 -4.63 8.79 -1.43
CA MET A 216 -3.89 9.83 -2.13
C MET A 216 -3.03 9.24 -3.24
N PRO A 217 -2.90 9.90 -4.40
CA PRO A 217 -2.06 9.41 -5.51
C PRO A 217 -0.63 9.04 -5.07
N LEU A 218 -0.05 9.86 -4.18
CA LEU A 218 1.33 9.71 -3.73
C LEU A 218 1.55 8.64 -2.65
N ALA A 219 0.48 8.16 -2.00
CA ALA A 219 0.60 7.32 -0.79
C ALA A 219 1.38 6.02 -1.05
N ASP A 220 1.00 5.30 -2.11
CA ASP A 220 1.67 4.06 -2.51
C ASP A 220 3.15 4.29 -2.86
N THR A 221 3.46 5.40 -3.55
CA THR A 221 4.81 5.74 -3.98
C THR A 221 5.72 6.02 -2.78
N LEU A 222 5.24 6.77 -1.79
CA LEU A 222 5.99 7.03 -0.56
C LEU A 222 6.25 5.77 0.24
N SER A 223 5.22 4.95 0.45
CA SER A 223 5.36 3.67 1.13
C SER A 223 6.33 2.75 0.39
N ASN A 224 6.30 2.75 -0.94
CA ASN A 224 7.17 1.90 -1.75
C ASN A 224 8.65 2.31 -1.64
N ILE A 225 8.94 3.62 -1.64
CA ILE A 225 10.28 4.16 -1.40
C ILE A 225 10.77 3.78 0.01
N TYR A 226 9.93 4.00 1.02
CA TYR A 226 10.32 3.73 2.41
C TYR A 226 10.66 2.24 2.62
N VAL A 227 9.81 1.35 2.12
CA VAL A 227 10.06 -0.10 2.19
C VAL A 227 11.27 -0.51 1.36
N PHE A 228 11.54 0.17 0.22
CA PHE A 228 12.75 -0.07 -0.56
C PHE A 228 14.03 0.27 0.20
N VAL A 229 14.05 1.37 0.97
CA VAL A 229 15.20 1.72 1.82
C VAL A 229 15.31 0.73 2.98
N TRP A 230 14.18 0.43 3.64
CA TRP A 230 14.14 -0.51 4.75
C TRP A 230 14.55 -1.95 4.37
N GLN A 231 14.22 -2.44 3.17
CA GLN A 231 14.56 -3.82 2.79
C GLN A 231 16.05 -4.03 2.54
N LYS A 232 16.86 -2.97 2.40
CA LYS A 232 18.30 -3.09 2.09
C LYS A 232 19.07 -3.89 3.13
N GLN A 233 18.67 -3.81 4.40
CA GLN A 233 19.24 -4.62 5.48
C GLN A 233 18.92 -6.12 5.32
N ILE A 234 17.78 -6.47 4.74
CA ILE A 234 17.44 -7.85 4.39
C ILE A 234 18.28 -8.30 3.20
N LEU A 235 18.31 -7.49 2.14
CA LEU A 235 19.02 -7.80 0.90
C LEU A 235 20.51 -8.08 1.10
N LYS A 236 21.18 -7.32 1.97
CA LYS A 236 22.61 -7.55 2.29
C LYS A 236 22.87 -8.98 2.74
N GLN A 237 22.02 -9.54 3.60
CA GLN A 237 22.17 -10.91 4.09
C GLN A 237 21.81 -11.95 3.02
N LEU A 238 20.75 -11.70 2.24
CA LEU A 238 20.28 -12.63 1.22
C LEU A 238 21.23 -12.73 0.03
N GLN A 239 21.85 -11.62 -0.37
CA GLN A 239 22.83 -11.59 -1.47
C GLN A 239 24.07 -12.41 -1.14
N LEU A 240 24.56 -12.36 0.10
CA LEU A 240 25.71 -13.17 0.55
C LEU A 240 25.46 -14.68 0.42
N ASN A 241 24.20 -15.09 0.57
CA ASN A 241 23.79 -16.50 0.52
C ASN A 241 23.13 -16.90 -0.80
N ASN A 242 23.13 -16.01 -1.80
CA ASN A 242 22.46 -16.21 -3.09
C ASN A 242 20.99 -16.67 -2.94
N GLU A 243 20.26 -16.04 -2.02
CA GLU A 243 18.84 -16.34 -1.78
C GLU A 243 17.92 -15.56 -2.72
N PHE A 244 16.75 -16.13 -3.00
CA PHE A 244 15.70 -15.43 -3.72
C PHE A 244 15.14 -14.29 -2.86
N PHE A 245 14.84 -13.16 -3.50
CA PHE A 245 14.05 -12.09 -2.91
C PHE A 245 13.12 -11.50 -3.96
N GLY A 246 11.85 -11.33 -3.61
CA GLY A 246 10.87 -10.62 -4.40
C GLY A 246 9.95 -9.80 -3.51
N ARG A 247 9.59 -8.60 -3.96
CA ARG A 247 8.63 -7.75 -3.27
C ARG A 247 7.56 -7.24 -4.22
N TYR A 248 6.32 -7.24 -3.74
CA TYR A 248 5.20 -6.54 -4.36
C TYR A 248 4.48 -5.72 -3.30
N LYS A 249 4.65 -4.39 -3.37
CA LYS A 249 4.14 -3.43 -2.37
C LYS A 249 4.54 -3.82 -0.94
N ASP A 250 3.57 -4.28 -0.15
CA ASP A 250 3.65 -4.65 1.26
C ASP A 250 3.88 -6.15 1.49
N GLN A 251 3.97 -6.94 0.42
CA GLN A 251 4.25 -8.37 0.45
C GLN A 251 5.67 -8.66 -0.02
N ILE A 252 6.44 -9.39 0.78
CA ILE A 252 7.80 -9.81 0.49
C ILE A 252 7.86 -11.34 0.55
N PHE A 253 8.61 -11.92 -0.37
CA PHE A 253 8.95 -13.33 -0.39
C PHE A 253 10.46 -13.50 -0.47
N LEU A 254 11.02 -14.38 0.36
CA LEU A 254 12.43 -14.72 0.34
C LEU A 254 12.66 -16.20 0.62
N THR A 255 13.81 -16.72 0.19
CA THR A 255 14.28 -18.06 0.55
C THR A 255 15.35 -18.00 1.65
N TRP A 256 15.49 -19.10 2.39
CA TRP A 256 16.52 -19.25 3.40
C TRP A 256 16.99 -20.71 3.44
N SER A 257 18.22 -20.95 2.98
CA SER A 257 18.77 -22.30 2.82
C SER A 257 19.86 -22.60 3.85
N ASN A 258 20.60 -21.56 4.25
CA ASN A 258 21.70 -21.68 5.21
C ASN A 258 21.20 -21.40 6.63
N GLY A 259 20.35 -22.28 7.15
CA GLY A 259 19.91 -22.25 8.54
C GLY A 259 18.51 -22.81 8.77
N ASN A 260 18.07 -22.75 10.01
CA ASN A 260 16.74 -23.21 10.42
C ASN A 260 15.75 -22.04 10.62
N GLU A 261 14.50 -22.38 10.94
CA GLU A 261 13.42 -21.42 11.16
C GLU A 261 13.74 -20.43 12.30
N GLU A 262 14.35 -20.89 13.40
CA GLU A 262 14.69 -20.05 14.55
C GLU A 262 15.75 -18.98 14.20
N GLN A 263 16.75 -19.35 13.40
CA GLN A 263 17.81 -18.44 12.94
C GLN A 263 17.24 -17.35 12.02
N LEU A 264 16.40 -17.72 11.05
CA LEU A 264 15.70 -16.75 10.21
C LEU A 264 14.75 -15.89 11.06
N GLY A 265 14.06 -16.51 12.02
CA GLY A 265 13.18 -15.85 12.96
C GLY A 265 13.90 -14.75 13.75
N SER A 266 15.07 -15.07 14.29
CA SER A 266 15.94 -14.17 15.06
C SER A 266 16.56 -13.06 14.20
N PHE A 267 16.95 -13.38 12.97
CA PHE A 267 17.40 -12.38 11.99
C PHE A 267 16.30 -11.34 11.72
N LEU A 268 15.09 -11.78 11.40
CA LEU A 268 13.96 -10.88 11.15
C LEU A 268 13.54 -10.11 12.41
N GLN A 269 13.74 -10.67 13.60
CA GLN A 269 13.51 -9.95 14.86
C GLN A 269 14.53 -8.81 15.03
N THR A 270 15.81 -9.06 14.75
CA THR A 270 16.85 -8.02 14.79
C THR A 270 16.54 -6.87 13.84
N ILE A 271 16.01 -7.18 12.65
CA ILE A 271 15.56 -6.18 11.66
C ILE A 271 14.39 -5.35 12.20
N ARG A 272 13.44 -5.99 12.89
CA ARG A 272 12.31 -5.31 13.54
C ARG A 272 12.79 -4.37 14.64
N ASP A 273 13.69 -4.82 15.50
CA ASP A 273 14.18 -4.03 16.63
C ASP A 273 14.97 -2.79 16.17
N LYS A 274 15.70 -2.89 15.06
CA LYS A 274 16.39 -1.76 14.43
C LYS A 274 15.46 -0.78 13.71
N SER A 275 14.25 -1.20 13.36
CA SER A 275 13.29 -0.41 12.57
C SER A 275 11.86 -0.63 13.07
N PRO A 276 11.54 -0.20 14.30
CA PRO A 276 10.24 -0.48 14.94
C PRO A 276 9.05 0.12 14.19
N ASN A 277 9.30 1.09 13.32
CA ASN A 277 8.33 1.75 12.47
C ASN A 277 7.78 0.83 11.36
N VAL A 278 8.48 -0.24 10.99
CA VAL A 278 7.97 -1.23 10.02
C VAL A 278 7.43 -2.44 10.76
N GLN A 279 6.11 -2.51 10.88
CA GLN A 279 5.41 -3.62 11.49
C GLN A 279 5.06 -4.65 10.41
N PHE A 280 5.36 -5.92 10.68
CA PHE A 280 5.07 -6.99 9.73
C PHE A 280 4.70 -8.29 10.41
N GLN A 281 4.02 -9.16 9.69
CA GLN A 281 3.82 -10.57 10.03
C GLN A 281 4.70 -11.41 9.11
N LYS A 282 5.15 -12.57 9.60
CA LYS A 282 5.98 -13.51 8.85
C LYS A 282 5.40 -14.92 8.95
N LEU A 283 5.49 -15.67 7.86
CA LEU A 283 5.26 -17.10 7.82
C LEU A 283 6.52 -17.75 7.26
N ILE A 284 7.11 -18.68 8.00
CA ILE A 284 8.31 -19.42 7.61
C ILE A 284 7.92 -20.89 7.51
N ALA A 285 8.12 -21.51 6.36
CA ALA A 285 7.83 -22.92 6.13
C ALA A 285 8.47 -23.40 4.84
N SER A 286 8.48 -24.72 4.58
CA SER A 286 8.81 -25.27 3.26
C SER A 286 7.72 -24.99 2.21
N SER A 287 6.53 -24.52 2.63
CA SER A 287 5.46 -24.11 1.73
C SER A 287 4.69 -22.92 2.30
N VAL A 288 4.44 -21.91 1.48
CA VAL A 288 3.75 -20.67 1.90
C VAL A 288 2.84 -20.13 0.79
N PRO A 289 1.74 -19.46 1.11
CA PRO A 289 1.00 -18.65 0.16
C PRO A 289 1.71 -17.31 -0.11
N PHE A 290 1.72 -16.86 -1.36
CA PHE A 290 2.24 -15.56 -1.78
C PHE A 290 1.59 -15.10 -3.10
N LEU A 291 1.02 -13.88 -3.15
CA LEU A 291 0.40 -13.29 -4.36
C LEU A 291 -0.58 -14.20 -5.13
N ASN A 292 -1.45 -14.93 -4.43
CA ASN A 292 -2.38 -15.92 -5.01
C ASN A 292 -1.70 -17.17 -5.61
N ALA A 293 -0.42 -17.40 -5.28
CA ALA A 293 0.27 -18.68 -5.50
C ALA A 293 0.45 -19.39 -4.16
N PHE A 294 0.37 -20.71 -4.18
CA PHE A 294 0.88 -21.57 -3.11
C PHE A 294 2.20 -22.12 -3.63
N VAL A 295 3.30 -21.77 -2.98
CA VAL A 295 4.63 -22.20 -3.37
C VAL A 295 5.17 -23.17 -2.33
N GLN A 296 5.80 -24.24 -2.81
CA GLN A 296 6.33 -25.32 -2.00
C GLN A 296 7.71 -25.73 -2.53
N ASN A 297 8.63 -25.97 -1.61
CA ASN A 297 9.87 -26.67 -1.89
C ASN A 297 9.65 -28.18 -1.78
N GLN A 298 9.71 -28.89 -2.91
CA GLN A 298 9.63 -30.34 -2.98
C GLN A 298 11.05 -30.90 -3.17
N ASN A 299 11.77 -31.08 -2.06
CA ASN A 299 13.12 -31.67 -2.04
C ASN A 299 14.16 -30.96 -2.94
N GLY A 300 14.04 -29.64 -3.12
CA GLY A 300 14.93 -28.85 -3.98
C GLY A 300 14.25 -28.36 -5.26
N ASP A 301 13.06 -28.87 -5.58
CA ASP A 301 12.26 -28.41 -6.71
C ASP A 301 11.19 -27.41 -6.28
N LEU A 302 11.10 -26.29 -7.00
CA LEU A 302 10.03 -25.32 -6.78
C LEU A 302 8.74 -25.83 -7.40
N PHE A 303 7.78 -26.18 -6.55
CA PHE A 303 6.42 -26.49 -6.94
C PHE A 303 5.51 -25.31 -6.63
N SER A 304 4.61 -24.98 -7.54
CA SER A 304 3.61 -23.95 -7.33
C SER A 304 2.26 -24.30 -7.94
N ARG A 305 1.21 -23.75 -7.35
CA ARG A 305 -0.17 -23.81 -7.85
C ARG A 305 -0.93 -22.55 -7.45
N ILE A 306 -2.12 -22.36 -7.99
CA ILE A 306 -2.97 -21.25 -7.55
C ILE A 306 -3.37 -21.44 -6.08
N HIS A 307 -3.20 -20.38 -5.30
CA HIS A 307 -3.72 -20.29 -3.95
C HIS A 307 -5.00 -19.45 -3.95
N ARG A 308 -6.09 -20.03 -3.46
CA ARG A 308 -7.34 -19.33 -3.17
C ARG A 308 -7.50 -19.24 -1.68
N HIS A 309 -7.54 -18.01 -1.16
CA HIS A 309 -7.84 -17.82 0.24
C HIS A 309 -9.28 -18.30 0.49
N PRO A 310 -9.55 -19.23 1.44
CA PRO A 310 -10.87 -19.83 1.63
C PRO A 310 -12.00 -18.80 1.82
N LEU A 311 -11.67 -17.64 2.39
CA LEU A 311 -12.61 -16.55 2.66
C LEU A 311 -12.79 -15.55 1.52
N ILE A 312 -11.80 -15.43 0.63
CA ILE A 312 -11.87 -14.44 -0.44
C ILE A 312 -12.59 -15.12 -1.59
N GLN A 313 -13.91 -14.88 -1.66
CA GLN A 313 -14.61 -15.14 -2.91
C GLN A 313 -13.93 -14.25 -3.97
N GLY A 314 -13.43 -14.89 -5.02
CA GLY A 314 -13.09 -14.15 -6.22
C GLY A 314 -14.39 -13.55 -6.73
N TYR A 315 -14.62 -12.26 -6.47
CA TYR A 315 -15.73 -11.55 -7.08
C TYR A 315 -15.52 -11.60 -8.60
N SER A 316 -16.16 -12.54 -9.26
CA SER A 316 -16.40 -12.51 -10.69
C SER A 316 -17.52 -11.50 -10.94
N LEU A 317 -17.37 -10.65 -11.95
CA LEU A 317 -18.46 -9.78 -12.36
C LEU A 317 -19.64 -10.67 -12.76
N PRO A 318 -20.82 -10.57 -12.10
CA PRO A 318 -21.98 -11.34 -12.51
C PRO A 318 -22.35 -10.95 -13.94
N TYR A 319 -22.61 -11.93 -14.81
CA TYR A 319 -22.90 -11.69 -16.23
C TYR A 319 -24.20 -10.92 -16.43
N GLU A 320 -25.11 -11.00 -15.46
CA GLU A 320 -26.40 -10.30 -15.44
C GLU A 320 -26.24 -8.78 -15.25
N VAL A 321 -25.12 -8.33 -14.68
CA VAL A 321 -24.83 -6.90 -14.54
C VAL A 321 -24.31 -6.42 -15.88
N GLY A 322 -24.98 -5.42 -16.49
CA GLY A 322 -24.77 -4.93 -17.86
C GLY A 322 -23.41 -4.28 -18.18
N HIS A 323 -22.31 -4.87 -17.70
CA HIS A 323 -20.96 -4.52 -18.09
C HIS A 323 -20.67 -4.93 -19.53
N ALA A 324 -19.67 -4.29 -20.13
CA ALA A 324 -19.24 -4.64 -21.48
C ALA A 324 -18.73 -6.09 -21.53
N LYS A 325 -19.12 -6.85 -22.57
CA LYS A 325 -18.69 -8.25 -22.78
C LYS A 325 -17.17 -8.44 -22.69
N LEU A 326 -16.39 -7.45 -23.12
CA LEU A 326 -14.94 -7.44 -23.04
C LEU A 326 -14.41 -7.61 -21.60
N VAL A 327 -15.06 -6.98 -20.62
CA VAL A 327 -14.66 -7.05 -19.20
C VAL A 327 -14.80 -8.48 -18.67
N HIS A 328 -15.87 -9.15 -19.04
CA HIS A 328 -16.13 -10.54 -18.68
C HIS A 328 -15.10 -11.50 -19.30
N SER A 329 -14.78 -11.33 -20.59
CA SER A 329 -13.77 -12.15 -21.26
C SER A 329 -12.35 -11.90 -20.73
N ASP A 330 -12.00 -10.65 -20.44
CA ASP A 330 -10.66 -10.28 -19.97
C ASP A 330 -10.37 -10.81 -18.57
N TRP A 331 -11.38 -10.85 -17.70
CA TRP A 331 -11.25 -11.46 -16.37
C TRP A 331 -10.90 -12.94 -16.46
N LEU A 332 -11.69 -13.73 -17.22
CA LEU A 332 -11.47 -15.16 -17.36
C LEU A 332 -10.13 -15.44 -18.04
N ARG A 333 -9.82 -14.71 -19.11
CA ARG A 333 -8.55 -14.80 -19.82
C ARG A 333 -7.37 -14.55 -18.88
N SER A 334 -7.43 -13.49 -18.08
CA SER A 334 -6.36 -13.15 -17.13
C SER A 334 -6.22 -14.20 -16.02
N ALA A 335 -7.34 -14.76 -15.55
CA ALA A 335 -7.33 -15.84 -14.56
C ALA A 335 -6.70 -17.13 -15.12
N LEU A 336 -7.01 -17.50 -16.36
CA LEU A 336 -6.41 -18.65 -17.04
C LEU A 336 -4.92 -18.43 -17.33
N ILE A 337 -4.51 -17.25 -17.80
CA ILE A 337 -3.08 -16.92 -17.99
C ILE A 337 -2.34 -17.06 -16.66
N ARG A 338 -2.91 -16.55 -15.56
CA ARG A 338 -2.32 -16.72 -14.23
C ARG A 338 -2.18 -18.19 -13.85
N ALA A 339 -3.20 -19.01 -14.11
CA ALA A 339 -3.15 -20.45 -13.86
C ALA A 339 -2.01 -21.12 -14.65
N VAL A 340 -1.86 -20.79 -15.93
CA VAL A 340 -0.74 -21.28 -16.77
C VAL A 340 0.61 -20.84 -16.20
N CYS A 341 0.74 -19.60 -15.72
CA CYS A 341 1.99 -19.09 -15.17
C CYS A 341 2.32 -19.66 -13.78
N TYR A 342 1.33 -20.03 -12.97
CA TYR A 342 1.54 -20.39 -11.57
C TYR A 342 1.56 -21.90 -11.32
N CYS A 343 0.88 -22.71 -12.14
CA CYS A 343 0.82 -24.15 -11.90
C CYS A 343 2.04 -24.87 -12.48
N SER A 344 2.79 -25.58 -11.64
CA SER A 344 3.90 -26.44 -12.06
C SER A 344 3.43 -27.73 -12.73
N SER A 345 2.19 -28.15 -12.49
CA SER A 345 1.62 -29.37 -13.07
C SER A 345 0.39 -29.08 -13.95
N VAL A 346 0.19 -29.92 -14.96
CA VAL A 346 -1.00 -29.88 -15.82
C VAL A 346 -2.26 -30.24 -15.02
N GLU A 347 -2.13 -31.06 -13.99
CA GLU A 347 -3.24 -31.44 -13.11
C GLU A 347 -3.76 -30.26 -12.30
N ASP A 348 -2.88 -29.51 -11.63
CA ASP A 348 -3.26 -28.30 -10.89
C ASP A 348 -3.85 -27.23 -11.82
N PHE A 349 -3.31 -27.09 -13.02
CA PHE A 349 -3.89 -26.22 -14.05
C PHE A 349 -5.31 -26.64 -14.41
N ASN A 350 -5.55 -27.93 -14.65
CA ASN A 350 -6.87 -28.44 -15.00
C ASN A 350 -7.87 -28.27 -13.85
N LEU A 351 -7.46 -28.49 -12.60
CA LEU A 351 -8.30 -28.24 -11.42
C LEU A 351 -8.70 -26.77 -11.32
N GLU A 352 -7.76 -25.85 -11.51
CA GLU A 352 -8.04 -24.42 -11.52
C GLU A 352 -8.93 -24.02 -12.71
N ARG A 353 -8.70 -24.57 -13.91
CA ARG A 353 -9.54 -24.33 -15.09
C ARG A 353 -10.99 -24.73 -14.80
N ILE A 354 -11.21 -25.93 -14.27
CA ILE A 354 -12.55 -26.43 -13.90
C ILE A 354 -13.18 -25.51 -12.86
N TYR A 355 -12.42 -25.08 -11.85
CA TYR A 355 -12.92 -24.11 -10.87
C TYR A 355 -13.38 -22.80 -11.53
N LEU A 356 -12.58 -22.25 -12.46
CA LEU A 356 -12.90 -21.00 -13.16
C LEU A 356 -14.15 -21.16 -14.04
N GLU A 357 -14.29 -22.27 -14.75
CA GLU A 357 -15.47 -22.61 -15.55
C GLU A 357 -16.73 -22.70 -14.66
N LEU A 358 -16.66 -23.43 -13.54
CA LEU A 358 -17.76 -23.51 -12.58
C LEU A 358 -18.11 -22.14 -11.98
N THR A 359 -17.10 -21.30 -11.70
CA THR A 359 -17.30 -19.94 -11.22
C THR A 359 -18.04 -19.09 -12.26
N CYS A 360 -17.63 -19.16 -13.54
CA CYS A 360 -18.35 -18.49 -14.63
C CYS A 360 -19.81 -18.95 -14.72
N LEU A 361 -20.06 -20.25 -14.69
CA LEU A 361 -21.42 -20.80 -14.79
C LEU A 361 -22.32 -20.35 -13.65
N THR A 362 -21.81 -20.37 -12.42
CA THR A 362 -22.56 -19.90 -11.24
C THR A 362 -22.82 -18.39 -11.25
N ASN A 363 -22.11 -17.63 -12.08
CA ASN A 363 -22.28 -16.19 -12.25
C ASN A 363 -23.03 -15.81 -13.54
N GLY A 364 -23.69 -16.78 -14.19
CA GLY A 364 -24.57 -16.53 -15.34
C GLY A 364 -23.87 -16.44 -16.71
N TYR A 365 -22.60 -16.82 -16.80
CA TYR A 365 -21.89 -16.84 -18.08
C TYR A 365 -22.38 -18.02 -18.93
N SER A 366 -22.52 -17.83 -20.23
CA SER A 366 -22.87 -18.92 -21.16
C SER A 366 -21.68 -19.86 -21.39
N LEU A 367 -21.98 -21.15 -21.63
CA LEU A 367 -21.03 -22.13 -22.17
C LEU A 367 -20.64 -21.87 -23.65
N ARG A 368 -21.27 -20.87 -24.27
CA ARG A 368 -21.11 -20.49 -25.68
C ARG A 368 -20.40 -19.17 -25.80
#